data_AF-A0A2C6ALY9-F1
#
_entry.id   AF-A0A2C6ALY9-F1
#
_cell.length_a   1.000
_cell.length_b   1.000
_cell.length_c   1.000
_cell.angle_alpha   90.00
_cell.angle_beta   90.00
_cell.angle_gamma   90.00
#
_symmetry.space_group_name_H-M   'P 1'
#
loop_
_entity.id
_entity.type
_entity.pdbx_description
1 polymer ?
#
loop_
_entity_poly.entity_id
_entity_poly.type
_entity_poly.pdbx_seq_one_letter_code
_entity_poly.pdbx_strand_id
1 'polypeptide(L)'
;MAFERLPPTAPPQVSPYGDDWDLLWIGHCAQTFPADDKPAVARGRVIQANDSTVPARHHLESPFIQPFMLADEYPDHTRAVHHSRWGACTSAYAVSQRGARKIVLQLGLKEAVAPVDLLLRAFCDSDAGRGENQCLTTQPSLVNHHRPVGPIAEDSDIRDAGTGFRHVGETKMIRLSARLNAEALIWGGTDLKDRYPDAVDGAKLP
;
A
#
# COMPACT_ATOMS: atom_id res chain seq x y z
N MET A 1 4.66 -18.97 12.74
CA MET A 1 3.40 -18.92 13.50
C MET A 1 2.27 -18.76 12.49
N ALA A 2 1.13 -19.41 12.69
CA ALA A 2 -0.04 -19.15 11.84
C ALA A 2 -0.57 -17.74 12.13
N PHE A 3 -1.00 -17.00 11.11
CA PHE A 3 -1.58 -15.66 11.27
C PHE A 3 -2.82 -15.67 12.18
N GLU A 4 -3.51 -16.80 12.26
CA GLU A 4 -4.65 -17.01 13.18
C GLU A 4 -4.25 -17.18 14.65
N ARG A 5 -2.94 -17.24 14.94
CA ARG A 5 -2.37 -17.45 16.28
C ARG A 5 -1.39 -16.34 16.65
N LEU A 6 -1.78 -15.10 16.37
CA LEU A 6 -1.03 -13.94 16.84
C LEU A 6 -1.13 -13.82 18.37
N PRO A 7 -0.09 -13.29 19.04
CA PRO A 7 -0.17 -13.01 20.46
C PRO A 7 -1.35 -12.07 20.74
N PRO A 8 -2.01 -12.21 21.89
CA PRO A 8 -3.10 -11.30 22.27
C PRO A 8 -2.58 -9.87 22.31
N THR A 9 -3.33 -8.96 21.69
CA THR A 9 -3.09 -7.52 21.75
C THR A 9 -4.06 -6.86 22.72
N ALA A 10 -3.76 -5.62 23.14
CA ALA A 10 -4.72 -4.84 23.89
C ALA A 10 -5.98 -4.60 23.04
N PRO A 11 -7.19 -4.88 23.56
CA PRO A 11 -8.42 -4.68 22.79
C PRO A 11 -8.63 -3.18 22.53
N PRO A 12 -8.98 -2.79 21.29
CA PRO A 12 -9.26 -1.40 20.98
C PRO A 12 -10.45 -0.88 21.78
N GLN A 13 -10.36 0.37 22.22
CA GLN A 13 -11.39 1.08 22.98
C GLN A 13 -12.08 2.15 22.15
N VAL A 14 -11.37 2.79 21.21
CA VAL A 14 -11.87 3.96 20.47
C VAL A 14 -12.12 3.64 18.99
N SER A 15 -11.22 2.89 18.36
CA SER A 15 -11.27 2.61 16.93
C SER A 15 -11.15 1.12 16.64
N PRO A 16 -11.95 0.55 15.72
CA PRO A 16 -11.82 -0.86 15.32
C PRO A 16 -10.46 -1.19 14.68
N TYR A 17 -9.67 -0.17 14.33
CA TYR A 17 -8.32 -0.31 13.75
C TYR A 17 -7.19 -0.13 14.78
N GLY A 18 -7.51 -0.12 16.08
CA GLY A 18 -6.55 0.15 17.16
C GLY A 18 -6.49 1.63 17.52
N ASP A 19 -5.92 1.92 18.69
CA ASP A 19 -5.97 3.26 19.31
C ASP A 19 -4.63 4.02 19.28
N ASP A 20 -3.52 3.36 18.94
CA ASP A 20 -2.16 3.92 19.10
C ASP A 20 -1.41 4.20 17.78
N TRP A 21 -2.12 4.31 16.66
CA TRP A 21 -1.54 4.74 15.38
C TRP A 21 -1.81 6.23 15.11
N ASP A 22 -0.92 6.88 14.36
CA ASP A 22 -1.06 8.26 13.89
C ASP A 22 -1.61 8.30 12.45
N LEU A 23 -1.09 7.44 11.57
CA LEU A 23 -1.50 7.35 10.17
C LEU A 23 -1.55 5.88 9.70
N LEU A 24 -2.62 5.51 9.00
CA LEU A 24 -2.69 4.27 8.24
C LEU A 24 -2.53 4.59 6.75
N TRP A 25 -1.50 4.05 6.12
CA TRP A 25 -1.20 4.27 4.71
C TRP A 25 -1.55 3.02 3.89
N ILE A 26 -2.84 2.79 3.66
CA ILE A 26 -3.35 1.56 3.03
C ILE A 26 -3.43 1.64 1.50
N GLY A 27 -3.18 2.83 0.94
CA GLY A 27 -3.19 3.13 -0.48
C GLY A 27 -1.94 3.89 -0.90
N HIS A 28 -0.96 3.20 -1.47
CA HIS A 28 0.33 3.74 -1.89
C HIS A 28 0.84 3.05 -3.16
N CYS A 29 1.85 3.64 -3.79
CA CYS A 29 2.53 3.07 -4.95
C CYS A 29 3.96 2.61 -4.64
N ALA A 30 4.50 3.01 -3.48
CA ALA A 30 5.81 2.59 -3.01
C ALA A 30 5.86 2.63 -1.48
N GLN A 31 6.40 1.56 -0.90
CA GLN A 31 6.74 1.38 0.51
C GLN A 31 7.88 0.36 0.58
N THR A 32 8.67 0.41 1.65
CA THR A 32 9.65 -0.63 1.97
C THR A 32 9.54 -1.02 3.44
N PHE A 33 10.19 -2.12 3.82
CA PHE A 33 10.32 -2.45 5.23
C PHE A 33 11.33 -1.51 5.90
N PRO A 34 11.04 -1.03 7.13
CA PRO A 34 12.04 -0.32 7.92
C PRO A 34 13.34 -1.12 8.06
N ALA A 35 14.46 -0.45 7.82
CA ALA A 35 15.81 -1.01 7.94
C ALA A 35 16.59 -0.29 9.04
N ASP A 36 17.83 -0.74 9.30
CA ASP A 36 18.66 -0.24 10.39
C ASP A 36 19.16 1.20 10.16
N ASP A 37 18.93 1.76 8.96
CA ASP A 37 19.24 3.13 8.60
C ASP A 37 18.33 4.17 9.29
N LYS A 38 17.19 3.73 9.84
CA LYS A 38 16.20 4.59 10.52
C LYS A 38 15.73 4.00 11.84
N PRO A 39 16.52 4.12 12.93
CA PRO A 39 16.17 3.59 14.25
C PRO A 39 14.86 4.15 14.84
N ALA A 40 14.47 5.36 14.42
CA ALA A 40 13.23 6.01 14.85
C ALA A 40 11.95 5.33 14.31
N VAL A 41 12.07 4.47 13.29
CA VAL A 41 10.94 3.72 12.72
C VAL A 41 11.02 2.28 13.21
N ALA A 42 9.99 1.83 13.93
CA ALA A 42 9.98 0.48 14.49
C ALA A 42 9.98 -0.58 13.38
N ARG A 43 10.79 -1.63 13.52
CA ARG A 43 10.90 -2.74 12.54
C ARG A 43 9.81 -3.80 12.67
N GLY A 44 8.86 -3.59 13.59
CA GLY A 44 7.77 -4.52 13.85
C GLY A 44 6.90 -4.71 12.61
N ARG A 45 6.64 -5.98 12.27
CA ARG A 45 5.77 -6.40 11.18
C ARG A 45 5.02 -7.67 11.52
N VAL A 46 3.83 -7.79 10.94
CA VAL A 46 3.00 -8.99 10.96
C VAL A 46 2.90 -9.50 9.53
N ILE A 47 3.19 -10.79 9.36
CA ILE A 47 3.15 -11.45 8.05
C ILE A 47 1.98 -12.42 8.02
N GLN A 48 1.09 -12.23 7.05
CA GLN A 48 0.02 -13.14 6.71
C GLN A 48 0.42 -13.89 5.44
N ALA A 49 0.64 -15.20 5.57
CA ALA A 49 0.86 -16.08 4.43
C ALA A 49 -0.47 -16.61 3.88
N ASN A 50 -0.48 -17.05 2.63
CA ASN A 50 -1.63 -17.66 1.95
C ASN A 50 -2.89 -16.77 1.91
N ASP A 51 -2.71 -15.45 1.81
CA ASP A 51 -3.82 -14.52 1.58
C ASP A 51 -4.25 -14.57 0.11
N SER A 52 -5.34 -15.31 -0.14
CA SER A 52 -5.94 -15.46 -1.48
C SER A 52 -6.32 -14.15 -2.17
N THR A 53 -6.41 -13.02 -1.46
CA THR A 53 -6.71 -11.70 -2.05
C THR A 53 -5.47 -10.96 -2.55
N VAL A 54 -4.28 -11.45 -2.21
CA VAL A 54 -2.99 -10.92 -2.69
C VAL A 54 -2.58 -11.67 -3.96
N PRO A 55 -2.12 -10.98 -5.02
CA PRO A 55 -1.56 -11.65 -6.20
C PRO A 55 -0.31 -12.48 -5.88
N ALA A 56 0.05 -13.41 -6.76
CA ALA A 56 1.37 -14.04 -6.74
C ALA A 56 2.49 -13.01 -6.92
N ARG A 57 3.70 -13.31 -6.42
CA ARG A 57 4.80 -12.34 -6.33
C ARG A 57 5.26 -11.79 -7.68
N HIS A 58 5.07 -12.55 -8.77
CA HIS A 58 5.41 -12.13 -10.12
C HIS A 58 4.47 -11.04 -10.69
N HIS A 59 3.30 -10.83 -10.07
CA HIS A 59 2.38 -9.72 -10.37
C HIS A 59 2.62 -8.49 -9.50
N LEU A 60 3.53 -8.59 -8.52
CA LEU A 60 3.86 -7.48 -7.61
C LEU A 60 4.96 -6.62 -8.22
N GLU A 61 4.75 -5.31 -8.25
CA GLU A 61 5.68 -4.35 -8.80
C GLU A 61 5.85 -3.14 -7.88
N SER A 62 7.07 -2.60 -7.86
CA SER A 62 7.39 -1.35 -7.15
C SER A 62 8.19 -0.45 -8.10
N PRO A 63 7.56 0.57 -8.71
CA PRO A 63 8.22 1.40 -9.72
C PRO A 63 9.28 2.35 -9.15
N PHE A 64 9.34 2.54 -7.84
CA PHE A 64 10.21 3.55 -7.20
C PHE A 64 11.21 2.97 -6.19
N ILE A 65 11.00 1.74 -5.73
CA ILE A 65 11.86 1.08 -4.74
C ILE A 65 12.22 -0.30 -5.25
N GLN A 66 13.53 -0.53 -5.42
CA GLN A 66 14.13 -1.82 -5.75
C GLN A 66 15.31 -2.05 -4.79
N PRO A 67 15.51 -3.28 -4.26
CA PRO A 67 14.66 -4.47 -4.44
C PRO A 67 13.28 -4.32 -3.81
N PHE A 68 12.27 -5.01 -4.36
CA PHE A 68 10.96 -5.09 -3.75
C PHE A 68 10.89 -6.29 -2.82
N MET A 69 11.44 -6.11 -1.61
CA MET A 69 11.63 -7.14 -0.59
C MET A 69 10.45 -8.10 -0.41
N LEU A 70 9.20 -7.61 -0.45
CA LEU A 70 8.03 -8.48 -0.33
C LEU A 70 7.93 -9.47 -1.50
N ALA A 71 8.11 -9.01 -2.75
CA ALA A 71 8.06 -9.87 -3.93
C ALA A 71 9.29 -10.79 -4.06
N ASP A 72 10.44 -10.30 -3.58
CA ASP A 72 11.73 -10.97 -3.74
C ASP A 72 11.97 -12.07 -2.69
N GLU A 73 11.54 -11.85 -1.44
CA GLU A 73 11.92 -12.71 -0.31
C GLU A 73 10.76 -13.51 0.30
N TYR A 74 9.51 -13.17 0.00
CA TYR A 74 8.34 -13.83 0.59
C TYR A 74 7.64 -14.74 -0.43
N PRO A 75 6.98 -15.82 0.06
CA PRO A 75 6.16 -16.67 -0.80
C PRO A 75 5.02 -15.90 -1.49
N ASP A 76 4.49 -16.49 -2.55
CA ASP A 76 3.24 -16.01 -3.17
C ASP A 76 2.13 -15.83 -2.12
N HIS A 77 1.20 -14.90 -2.39
CA HIS A 77 0.05 -14.64 -1.51
C HIS A 77 0.46 -14.18 -0.10
N THR A 78 1.53 -13.40 0.00
CA THR A 78 1.97 -12.83 1.28
C THR A 78 1.50 -11.38 1.43
N ARG A 79 0.80 -11.09 2.54
CA ARG A 79 0.54 -9.74 3.01
C ARG A 79 1.41 -9.42 4.21
N ALA A 80 2.06 -8.26 4.18
CA ALA A 80 2.75 -7.70 5.31
C ALA A 80 1.98 -6.50 5.86
N VAL A 81 1.81 -6.42 7.18
CA VAL A 81 1.41 -5.19 7.90
C VAL A 81 2.61 -4.74 8.71
N HIS A 82 3.06 -3.51 8.53
CA HIS A 82 4.30 -3.03 9.15
C HIS A 82 4.30 -1.52 9.32
N HIS A 83 5.30 -0.99 10.01
CA HIS A 83 5.50 0.45 10.08
C HIS A 83 5.87 0.99 8.71
N SER A 84 5.23 2.10 8.32
CA SER A 84 5.47 2.76 7.03
C SER A 84 6.91 3.22 6.93
N ARG A 85 7.54 2.97 5.79
CA ARG A 85 8.87 3.48 5.46
C ARG A 85 8.96 3.77 3.98
N TRP A 86 9.47 4.96 3.64
CA TRP A 86 9.61 5.40 2.24
C TRP A 86 8.25 5.35 1.53
N GLY A 87 7.24 5.99 2.09
CA GLY A 87 5.92 6.05 1.46
C GLY A 87 5.88 6.99 0.25
N ALA A 88 5.19 6.60 -0.81
CA ALA A 88 4.86 7.48 -1.93
C ALA A 88 3.47 7.17 -2.50
N CYS A 89 2.85 8.19 -3.11
CA CYS A 89 1.44 8.22 -3.47
C CYS A 89 0.50 8.11 -2.27
N THR A 90 -0.64 8.79 -2.31
CA THR A 90 -1.62 8.77 -1.21
C THR A 90 -3.00 8.46 -1.76
N SER A 91 -3.17 7.24 -2.31
CA SER A 91 -4.44 6.80 -2.90
C SER A 91 -5.50 6.48 -1.85
N ALA A 92 -5.08 6.04 -0.66
CA ALA A 92 -5.95 5.84 0.50
C ALA A 92 -5.15 5.90 1.79
N TYR A 93 -5.70 6.60 2.77
CA TYR A 93 -5.09 6.73 4.09
C TYR A 93 -6.16 7.04 5.13
N ALA A 94 -5.82 6.82 6.40
CA ALA A 94 -6.58 7.29 7.55
C ALA A 94 -5.64 7.99 8.51
N VAL A 95 -6.16 8.96 9.25
CA VAL A 95 -5.44 9.67 10.31
C VAL A 95 -6.22 9.58 11.61
N SER A 96 -5.54 9.28 12.71
CA SER A 96 -6.17 9.36 14.02
C SER A 96 -6.28 10.83 14.44
N GLN A 97 -7.12 11.14 15.42
CA GLN A 97 -7.20 12.50 15.94
C GLN A 97 -5.83 12.99 16.46
N ARG A 98 -5.07 12.10 17.12
CA ARG A 98 -3.69 12.38 17.58
C ARG A 98 -2.78 12.69 16.38
N GLY A 99 -2.78 11.82 15.37
CA GLY A 99 -2.00 12.01 14.15
C GLY A 99 -2.33 13.32 13.43
N ALA A 100 -3.61 13.63 13.26
CA ALA A 100 -4.07 14.86 12.64
C ALA A 100 -3.56 16.12 13.37
N ARG A 101 -3.59 16.14 14.70
CA ARG A 101 -3.03 17.25 15.50
C ARG A 101 -1.53 17.40 15.30
N LYS A 102 -0.79 16.29 15.25
CA LYS A 102 0.65 16.31 14.96
C LYS A 102 0.95 16.83 13.54
N ILE A 103 0.19 16.39 12.53
CA ILE A 103 0.34 16.84 11.14
C ILE A 103 0.08 18.35 11.03
N VAL A 104 -1.03 18.85 11.59
CA VAL A 104 -1.37 20.28 11.57
C VAL A 104 -0.31 21.11 12.31
N LEU A 105 0.17 20.63 13.47
CA LEU A 105 1.26 21.28 14.20
C LEU A 105 2.52 21.39 13.33
N GLN A 106 2.88 20.31 12.62
CA GLN A 106 4.04 20.33 11.75
C GLN A 106 3.89 21.27 10.56
N LEU A 107 2.70 21.38 9.97
CA LEU A 107 2.43 22.34 8.90
C LEU A 107 2.47 23.79 9.40
N GLY A 108 2.06 24.03 10.65
CA GLY A 108 2.12 25.36 11.27
C GLY A 108 3.53 25.80 11.69
N LEU A 109 4.43 24.83 11.96
CA LEU A 109 5.79 25.10 12.43
C LEU A 109 6.86 24.94 11.34
N LYS A 110 6.55 24.32 10.20
CA LYS A 110 7.51 23.97 9.16
C LYS A 110 6.96 24.25 7.78
N GLU A 111 7.84 24.62 6.86
CA GLU A 111 7.48 24.86 5.48
C GLU A 111 7.01 23.58 4.76
N ALA A 112 6.03 23.74 3.88
CA ALA A 112 5.55 22.72 2.98
C ALA A 112 6.42 22.70 1.70
N VAL A 113 7.60 22.09 1.80
CA VAL A 113 8.64 22.10 0.76
C VAL A 113 8.51 20.98 -0.29
N ALA A 114 7.49 20.13 -0.17
CA ALA A 114 7.30 18.97 -1.03
C ALA A 114 5.80 18.67 -1.21
N PRO A 115 5.42 17.84 -2.21
CA PRO A 115 4.07 17.32 -2.35
C PRO A 115 3.58 16.60 -1.09
N VAL A 116 2.27 16.52 -0.93
CA VAL A 116 1.61 16.03 0.30
C VAL A 116 2.06 14.62 0.68
N ASP A 117 2.22 13.71 -0.28
CA ASP A 117 2.65 12.34 -0.03
C ASP A 117 4.09 12.28 0.48
N LEU A 118 5.01 13.07 -0.09
CA LEU A 118 6.38 13.16 0.39
C LEU A 118 6.50 13.85 1.76
N LEU A 119 5.62 14.80 2.06
CA LEU A 119 5.53 15.38 3.40
C LEU A 119 4.98 14.38 4.42
N LEU A 120 3.99 13.56 4.05
CA LEU A 120 3.50 12.45 4.89
C LEU A 120 4.57 11.38 5.08
N ARG A 121 5.38 11.11 4.05
CA ARG A 121 6.56 10.27 4.20
C ARG A 121 7.53 10.85 5.22
N ALA A 122 7.88 12.13 5.11
CA ALA A 122 8.79 12.76 6.07
C ALA A 122 8.21 12.73 7.50
N PHE A 123 6.88 12.86 7.64
CA PHE A 123 6.17 12.66 8.90
C PHE A 123 6.36 11.23 9.44
N CYS A 124 6.13 10.20 8.62
CA CYS A 124 6.22 8.80 9.03
C CYS A 124 7.67 8.30 9.24
N ASP A 125 8.60 8.74 8.41
CA ASP A 125 10.02 8.37 8.48
C ASP A 125 10.76 9.13 9.62
N SER A 126 10.05 9.99 10.37
CA SER A 126 10.60 10.85 11.43
C SER A 126 11.70 11.82 10.93
N ASP A 127 11.61 12.24 9.67
CA ASP A 127 12.62 13.05 9.00
C ASP A 127 12.47 14.55 9.28
N ALA A 128 13.54 15.31 9.03
CA ALA A 128 13.55 16.77 9.16
C ALA A 128 13.02 17.29 10.52
N GLY A 129 13.30 16.55 11.59
CA GLY A 129 12.87 16.85 12.97
C GLY A 129 11.36 16.71 13.19
N ARG A 130 10.64 15.91 12.37
CA ARG A 130 9.18 15.70 12.47
C ARG A 130 8.79 14.74 13.61
N GLY A 131 9.76 14.29 14.40
CA GLY A 131 9.55 13.46 15.58
C GLY A 131 9.03 12.06 15.22
N GLU A 132 8.89 11.22 16.24
CA GLU A 132 8.43 9.84 16.07
C GLU A 132 6.90 9.78 15.90
N ASN A 133 6.47 9.13 14.82
CA ASN A 133 5.06 9.00 14.47
C ASN A 133 4.72 7.54 14.17
N GLN A 134 3.59 7.07 14.69
CA GLN A 134 3.15 5.69 14.55
C GLN A 134 2.40 5.50 13.23
N CYS A 135 3.14 5.41 12.13
CA CYS A 135 2.56 5.14 10.82
C CYS A 135 2.58 3.66 10.48
N LEU A 136 1.44 3.09 10.09
CA LEU A 136 1.34 1.69 9.66
C LEU A 136 0.89 1.61 8.20
N THR A 137 1.31 0.57 7.51
CA THR A 137 0.94 0.30 6.12
C THR A 137 0.73 -1.19 5.89
N THR A 138 0.23 -1.52 4.71
CA THR A 138 0.17 -2.89 4.19
C THR A 138 0.98 -3.00 2.90
N GLN A 139 1.69 -4.10 2.70
CA GLN A 139 2.25 -4.47 1.40
C GLN A 139 1.70 -5.85 0.96
N PRO A 140 1.19 -5.99 -0.28
CA PRO A 140 0.91 -4.91 -1.22
C PRO A 140 -0.19 -3.95 -0.72
N SER A 141 -0.35 -2.84 -1.44
CA SER A 141 -1.37 -1.82 -1.14
C SER A 141 -2.79 -2.38 -1.31
N LEU A 142 -3.74 -1.92 -0.51
CA LEU A 142 -5.17 -2.29 -0.63
C LEU A 142 -5.91 -1.44 -1.65
N VAL A 143 -5.42 -0.22 -1.86
CA VAL A 143 -5.97 0.71 -2.84
C VAL A 143 -4.84 1.16 -3.75
N ASN A 144 -5.04 1.08 -5.06
CA ASN A 144 -4.06 1.52 -6.03
C ASN A 144 -4.73 2.30 -7.16
N HIS A 145 -3.90 2.98 -7.96
CA HIS A 145 -4.34 3.73 -9.12
C HIS A 145 -5.04 2.80 -10.10
N HIS A 146 -6.22 3.21 -10.55
CA HIS A 146 -6.91 2.56 -11.65
C HIS A 146 -6.55 3.25 -12.95
N ARG A 147 -6.14 2.45 -13.93
CA ARG A 147 -5.83 2.90 -15.29
C ARG A 147 -6.98 2.48 -16.20
N PRO A 148 -7.77 3.43 -16.73
CA PRO A 148 -8.90 3.09 -17.60
C PRO A 148 -8.42 2.65 -18.99
N VAL A 149 -9.36 2.09 -19.76
CA VAL A 149 -9.20 1.91 -21.21
C VAL A 149 -8.99 3.29 -21.83
N GLY A 150 -7.95 3.45 -22.64
CA GLY A 150 -7.59 4.76 -23.20
C GLY A 150 -6.13 4.87 -23.62
N PRO A 151 -5.70 6.04 -24.12
CA PRO A 151 -4.31 6.30 -24.47
C PRO A 151 -3.39 6.12 -23.26
N ILE A 152 -2.30 5.38 -23.42
CA ILE A 152 -1.33 5.14 -22.34
C ILE A 152 -0.64 6.44 -21.89
N ALA A 153 -0.45 7.36 -22.84
CA ALA A 153 0.13 8.68 -22.57
C ALA A 153 -0.68 9.52 -21.56
N GLU A 154 -1.94 9.16 -21.29
CA GLU A 154 -2.81 9.84 -20.32
C GLU A 154 -2.71 9.26 -18.89
N ASP A 155 -1.89 8.22 -18.67
CA ASP A 155 -1.74 7.60 -17.35
C ASP A 155 -1.13 8.53 -16.30
N SER A 156 -0.29 9.47 -16.72
CA SER A 156 0.52 10.33 -15.85
C SER A 156 0.98 11.57 -16.61
N ASP A 157 0.80 12.74 -16.01
CA ASP A 157 1.29 14.03 -16.53
C ASP A 157 2.69 14.40 -16.00
N ILE A 158 3.19 13.70 -14.98
CA ILE A 158 4.50 13.95 -14.37
C ILE A 158 5.63 13.08 -14.93
N ARG A 159 5.32 12.10 -15.79
CA ARG A 159 6.28 11.18 -16.43
C ARG A 159 5.75 10.71 -17.76
N ASP A 160 6.64 10.50 -18.72
CA ASP A 160 6.29 9.82 -19.98
C ASP A 160 5.87 8.37 -19.67
N ALA A 161 4.57 8.11 -19.79
CA ALA A 161 3.98 6.80 -19.60
C ALA A 161 4.15 5.88 -20.82
N GLY A 162 4.68 6.41 -21.93
CA GLY A 162 4.79 5.75 -23.22
C GLY A 162 3.61 6.04 -24.15
N THR A 163 3.70 5.48 -25.34
CA THR A 163 2.69 5.61 -26.39
C THR A 163 1.84 4.34 -26.51
N GLY A 164 0.66 4.45 -27.11
CA GLY A 164 -0.24 3.33 -27.37
C GLY A 164 -1.61 3.47 -26.72
N PHE A 165 -2.40 2.39 -26.78
CA PHE A 165 -3.77 2.36 -26.30
C PHE A 165 -4.00 1.13 -25.42
N ARG A 166 -4.50 1.35 -24.20
CA ARG A 166 -4.89 0.29 -23.27
C ARG A 166 -6.29 -0.19 -23.61
N HIS A 167 -6.39 -1.45 -24.03
CA HIS A 167 -7.67 -2.07 -24.38
C HIS A 167 -8.44 -2.60 -23.16
N VAL A 168 -7.78 -2.82 -22.03
CA VAL A 168 -8.39 -3.36 -20.81
C VAL A 168 -7.99 -2.52 -19.61
N GLY A 169 -8.97 -2.00 -18.88
CA GLY A 169 -8.70 -1.26 -17.64
C GLY A 169 -8.13 -2.16 -16.55
N GLU A 170 -7.20 -1.62 -15.77
CA GLU A 170 -6.47 -2.36 -14.73
C GLU A 170 -6.34 -1.54 -13.44
N THR A 171 -6.23 -2.24 -12.32
CA THR A 171 -5.81 -1.65 -11.04
C THR A 171 -4.64 -2.47 -10.54
N LYS A 172 -3.44 -1.90 -10.63
CA LYS A 172 -2.19 -2.63 -10.43
C LYS A 172 -2.11 -3.31 -9.07
N MET A 173 -1.69 -4.58 -9.07
CA MET A 173 -1.53 -5.44 -7.88
C MET A 173 -2.82 -5.71 -7.08
N ILE A 174 -4.00 -5.32 -7.58
CA ILE A 174 -5.28 -5.60 -6.92
C ILE A 174 -5.96 -6.78 -7.64
N ARG A 175 -5.86 -7.98 -7.04
CA ARG A 175 -6.39 -9.23 -7.60
C ARG A 175 -7.89 -9.15 -7.91
N LEU A 176 -8.67 -8.75 -6.91
CA LEU A 176 -10.14 -8.64 -6.96
C LEU A 176 -10.56 -7.18 -6.84
N SER A 177 -10.31 -6.38 -7.89
CA SER A 177 -10.61 -4.94 -7.88
C SER A 177 -12.10 -4.68 -7.75
N ALA A 178 -12.50 -3.96 -6.69
CA ALA A 178 -13.90 -3.55 -6.48
C ALA A 178 -14.42 -2.69 -7.64
N ARG A 179 -13.58 -1.84 -8.24
CA ARG A 179 -13.96 -1.02 -9.39
C ARG A 179 -14.24 -1.86 -10.64
N LEU A 180 -13.41 -2.86 -10.91
CA LEU A 180 -13.56 -3.74 -12.08
C LEU A 180 -14.63 -4.82 -11.89
N ASN A 181 -15.06 -5.04 -10.65
CA ASN A 181 -16.12 -5.97 -10.25
C ASN A 181 -17.37 -5.26 -9.72
N ALA A 182 -17.52 -3.95 -9.95
CA ALA A 182 -18.56 -3.15 -9.31
C ALA A 182 -19.96 -3.66 -9.61
N GLU A 183 -20.23 -4.04 -10.86
CA GLU A 183 -21.52 -4.60 -11.28
C GLU A 183 -21.86 -5.90 -10.52
N ALA A 184 -20.94 -6.87 -10.50
CA ALA A 184 -21.13 -8.12 -9.76
C ALA A 184 -21.38 -7.85 -8.27
N LEU A 185 -20.60 -6.97 -7.65
CA LEU A 185 -20.72 -6.63 -6.23
C LEU A 185 -22.06 -5.94 -5.90
N ILE A 186 -22.52 -5.00 -6.74
CA ILE A 186 -23.78 -4.28 -6.55
C ILE A 186 -24.97 -5.24 -6.56
N TRP A 187 -24.92 -6.26 -7.42
CA TRP A 187 -25.99 -7.26 -7.54
C TRP A 187 -25.83 -8.45 -6.59
N GLY A 188 -24.89 -8.40 -5.63
CA GLY A 188 -24.65 -9.46 -4.66
C GLY A 188 -24.01 -10.72 -5.26
N GLY A 189 -23.44 -10.62 -6.45
CA GLY A 189 -22.69 -11.69 -7.09
C GLY A 189 -21.37 -11.97 -6.37
N THR A 190 -20.99 -13.25 -6.35
CA THR A 190 -19.73 -13.73 -5.74
C THR A 190 -18.70 -14.19 -6.78
N ASP A 191 -19.09 -14.26 -8.05
CA ASP A 191 -18.18 -14.57 -9.16
C ASP A 191 -17.42 -13.30 -9.57
N LEU A 192 -16.32 -13.06 -8.87
CA LEU A 192 -15.48 -11.89 -9.08
C LEU A 192 -14.37 -12.20 -10.09
N LYS A 193 -14.22 -11.33 -11.08
CA LYS A 193 -13.14 -11.42 -12.05
C LYS A 193 -11.79 -11.12 -11.40
N ASP A 194 -10.98 -12.15 -11.33
CA ASP A 194 -9.56 -12.08 -11.01
C ASP A 194 -8.78 -11.42 -12.15
N ARG A 195 -8.00 -10.40 -11.83
CA ARG A 195 -7.12 -9.69 -12.80
C ARG A 195 -5.67 -10.15 -12.76
N TYR A 196 -5.30 -10.92 -11.74
CA TYR A 196 -3.93 -11.40 -11.51
C TYR A 196 -3.97 -12.88 -11.08
N PRO A 197 -4.45 -13.80 -11.95
CA PRO A 197 -4.49 -15.23 -11.65
C PRO A 197 -3.08 -15.81 -11.52
N ASP A 198 -2.97 -16.90 -10.76
CA ASP A 198 -1.67 -17.53 -10.43
C ASP A 198 -1.06 -18.23 -11.65
N ALA A 199 -1.92 -18.81 -12.50
CA ALA A 199 -1.54 -19.33 -13.79
C ALA A 199 -1.75 -18.26 -14.86
N VAL A 200 -0.71 -17.98 -15.65
CA VAL A 200 -0.87 -17.26 -16.92
C VAL A 200 -1.54 -18.24 -17.86
N ASP A 201 -2.79 -18.00 -18.27
CA ASP A 201 -3.45 -18.82 -19.28
C ASP A 201 -2.55 -18.92 -20.52
N GLY A 202 -1.90 -20.08 -20.70
CA GLY A 202 -1.19 -20.45 -21.93
C GLY A 202 0.31 -20.16 -22.05
N ALA A 203 1.04 -19.72 -21.02
CA ALA A 203 2.49 -19.51 -21.13
C ALA A 203 3.30 -20.29 -20.08
N LYS A 204 4.05 -21.30 -20.54
CA LYS A 204 5.22 -21.81 -19.81
C LYS A 204 6.22 -20.65 -19.70
N LEU A 205 6.55 -20.24 -18.48
CA LEU A 205 7.68 -19.37 -18.23
C LEU A 205 8.98 -20.13 -18.61
N PRO A 206 9.95 -19.46 -19.24
CA PRO A 206 11.26 -20.06 -19.53
C PRO A 206 12.01 -20.47 -18.26
#